data_AF-R5AFH4-F1
#
_entry.id   AF-R5AFH4-F1
#
_cell.length_a   1.000
_cell.length_b   1.000
_cell.length_c   1.000
_cell.angle_alpha   90.00
_cell.angle_beta   90.00
_cell.angle_gamma   90.00
#
_symmetry.space_group_name_H-M   'P 1'
#
loop_
_entity.id
_entity.type
_entity.pdbx_description
1 polymer ?
#
loop_
_entity_poly.entity_id
_entity_poly.type
_entity_poly.pdbx_seq_one_letter_code
_entity_poly.pdbx_strand_id
1 'polypeptide(L)'
;MKQHSIVVLSDFGEGGGAAALIGIVKRVEPRLQVYTLTNEAPRFDVAAASELLSDQLSAWPEGTVFVCAVDPGAGSGERVVAGGTRCGGVYRRRILYYRSG
;
A
#
# COMPACT_ATOMS: atom_id res chain seq x y z
N MET A 1 -1.47 -9.02 -22.71
CA MET A 1 -1.82 -7.82 -21.90
C MET A 1 -1.06 -7.89 -20.59
N LYS A 2 -0.37 -6.82 -20.16
CA LYS A 2 0.24 -6.76 -18.83
C LYS A 2 -0.88 -6.73 -17.78
N GLN A 3 -0.93 -7.72 -16.89
CA GLN A 3 -1.84 -7.70 -15.75
C GLN A 3 -1.28 -6.75 -14.70
N HIS A 4 -2.10 -5.81 -14.26
CA HIS A 4 -1.75 -4.90 -13.18
C HIS A 4 -2.46 -5.39 -11.92
N SER A 5 -1.72 -5.51 -10.83
CA SER A 5 -2.20 -5.90 -9.51
C SER A 5 -1.85 -4.83 -8.49
N ILE A 6 -2.71 -4.71 -7.47
CA ILE A 6 -2.40 -3.96 -6.26
C ILE A 6 -2.20 -4.94 -5.12
N VAL A 7 -1.17 -4.70 -4.32
CA VAL A 7 -0.90 -5.42 -3.08
C VAL A 7 -0.98 -4.42 -1.93
N VAL A 8 -1.79 -4.72 -0.92
CA VAL A 8 -2.08 -3.82 0.20
C VAL A 8 -1.48 -4.36 1.50
N LEU A 9 -0.73 -3.52 2.19
CA LEU A 9 -0.30 -3.71 3.57
C LEU A 9 -0.95 -2.62 4.43
N SER A 10 -1.49 -2.98 5.59
CA SER A 10 -2.05 -2.00 6.55
C SER A 10 -1.84 -2.41 8.00
N ASP A 11 -2.00 -1.47 8.93
CA ASP A 11 -2.00 -1.70 10.38
C ASP A 11 -3.40 -1.63 11.02
N PHE A 12 -4.45 -1.66 10.20
CA PHE A 12 -5.84 -1.49 10.62
C PHE A 12 -6.41 -2.71 11.36
N GLY A 13 -5.71 -3.84 11.29
CA GLY A 13 -6.21 -5.15 11.68
C GLY A 13 -7.28 -5.67 10.71
N GLU A 14 -7.62 -6.95 10.88
CA GLU A 14 -8.74 -7.54 10.15
C GLU A 14 -10.08 -6.88 10.51
N GLY A 15 -10.93 -6.65 9.50
CA GLY A 15 -12.28 -6.11 9.69
C GLY A 15 -12.62 -4.93 8.78
N GLY A 16 -13.37 -3.96 9.30
CA GLY A 16 -13.99 -2.89 8.50
C GLY A 16 -12.99 -1.99 7.78
N GLY A 17 -11.86 -1.66 8.42
CA GLY A 17 -10.81 -0.84 7.81
C GLY A 17 -10.15 -1.54 6.62
N ALA A 18 -9.74 -2.81 6.81
CA ALA A 18 -9.19 -3.65 5.75
C ALA A 18 -10.17 -3.83 4.57
N ALA A 19 -11.45 -4.11 4.86
CA ALA A 19 -12.48 -4.26 3.84
C ALA A 19 -12.71 -2.95 3.05
N ALA A 20 -12.63 -1.80 3.72
CA ALA A 20 -12.80 -0.50 3.08
C ALA A 20 -11.69 -0.21 2.06
N LEU A 21 -10.44 -0.61 2.32
CA LEU A 21 -9.33 -0.44 1.37
C LEU A 21 -9.62 -1.16 0.04
N ILE A 22 -10.09 -2.40 0.11
CA ILE A 22 -10.50 -3.18 -1.07
C ILE A 22 -11.67 -2.49 -1.78
N GLY A 23 -12.68 -2.05 -1.03
CA GLY A 23 -13.85 -1.35 -1.57
C GLY A 23 -13.49 -0.06 -2.33
N ILE A 24 -12.54 0.72 -1.81
CA ILE A 24 -12.05 1.95 -2.46
C ILE A 24 -11.39 1.61 -3.80
N VAL A 25 -10.52 0.61 -3.84
CA VAL A 25 -9.88 0.19 -5.10
C VAL A 25 -10.91 -0.28 -6.10
N LYS A 26 -11.85 -1.14 -5.69
CA LYS A 26 -12.91 -1.68 -6.54
C LYS A 26 -13.89 -0.63 -7.03
N ARG A 27 -14.10 0.45 -6.28
CA ARG A 27 -14.91 1.60 -6.72
C ARG A 27 -14.25 2.36 -7.87
N VAL A 28 -12.92 2.44 -7.89
CA VAL A 28 -12.16 3.13 -8.94
C VAL A 28 -11.98 2.25 -10.17
N GLU A 29 -11.55 1.01 -9.98
CA GLU A 29 -11.39 0.02 -11.06
C GLU A 29 -11.85 -1.37 -10.58
N PRO A 30 -13.09 -1.78 -10.91
CA PRO A 30 -13.65 -3.05 -10.46
C PRO A 30 -12.85 -4.29 -10.90
N ARG A 31 -12.17 -4.21 -12.05
CA ARG A 31 -11.45 -5.36 -12.65
C ARG A 31 -10.02 -5.52 -12.12
N LEU A 32 -9.51 -4.55 -11.36
CA LEU A 32 -8.15 -4.61 -10.86
C LEU A 32 -7.99 -5.75 -9.86
N GLN A 33 -6.93 -6.55 -9.99
CA GLN A 33 -6.64 -7.59 -9.00
C GLN A 33 -6.07 -6.93 -7.75
N VAL A 34 -6.65 -7.23 -6.59
CA VAL A 34 -6.25 -6.67 -5.30
C VAL A 34 -5.91 -7.83 -4.38
N TYR A 35 -4.71 -7.78 -3.83
CA TYR A 35 -4.19 -8.73 -2.89
C TYR A 35 -3.87 -8.03 -1.58
N THR A 36 -4.04 -8.73 -0.47
CA THR A 36 -3.61 -8.27 0.84
C THR A 36 -2.29 -8.96 1.15
N LEU A 37 -1.26 -8.18 1.44
CA LEU A 37 -0.02 -8.69 2.03
C LEU A 37 -0.22 -9.00 3.51
N THR A 38 -0.70 -8.02 4.27
CA THR A 38 -1.14 -8.18 5.66
C THR A 38 -1.97 -6.96 6.09
N ASN A 39 -2.93 -7.15 6.99
CA ASN A 39 -3.60 -6.05 7.70
C ASN A 39 -3.07 -5.87 9.13
N GLU A 40 -2.06 -6.64 9.51
CA GLU A 40 -1.45 -6.68 10.85
C GLU A 40 -0.02 -6.12 10.81
N ALA A 41 0.22 -5.09 9.99
CA ALA A 41 1.50 -4.40 10.01
C ALA A 41 1.78 -3.79 11.40
N PRO A 42 3.07 -3.58 11.76
CA PRO A 42 3.41 -2.92 13.00
C PRO A 42 2.67 -1.58 13.15
N ARG A 43 1.81 -1.50 14.16
CA ARG A 43 0.94 -0.34 14.38
C ARG A 43 1.76 0.93 14.51
N PHE A 44 1.37 1.92 13.72
CA PHE A 44 1.90 3.28 13.75
C PHE A 44 3.39 3.38 13.36
N ASP A 45 4.01 2.28 12.91
CA ASP A 45 5.42 2.20 12.57
C ASP A 45 5.60 2.05 11.05
N VAL A 46 5.70 3.19 10.39
CA VAL A 46 5.88 3.29 8.93
C VAL A 46 7.22 2.69 8.49
N ALA A 47 8.26 2.77 9.32
CA ALA A 47 9.58 2.28 8.96
C ALA A 47 9.58 0.75 8.94
N ALA A 48 9.09 0.11 10.01
CA ALA A 48 8.98 -1.35 10.08
C ALA A 48 8.02 -1.90 9.01
N ALA A 49 6.91 -1.20 8.75
CA ALA A 49 5.99 -1.57 7.67
C ALA A 49 6.65 -1.48 6.27
N SER A 50 7.49 -0.47 6.04
CA SER A 50 8.22 -0.33 4.77
C SER A 50 9.30 -1.41 4.61
N GLU A 51 9.96 -1.82 5.69
CA GLU A 51 10.93 -2.92 5.67
C GLU A 51 10.22 -4.23 5.31
N LEU A 52 9.10 -4.53 5.98
CA LEU A 52 8.25 -5.68 5.67
C LEU A 52 7.79 -5.69 4.20
N LEU A 53 7.43 -4.52 3.66
CA LEU A 53 7.05 -4.40 2.25
C LEU A 53 8.22 -4.69 1.31
N SER A 54 9.41 -4.17 1.64
CA SER A 54 10.62 -4.27 0.82
C SER A 54 11.05 -5.72 0.61
N ASP A 55 10.93 -6.55 1.65
CA ASP A 55 11.24 -7.97 1.62
C ASP A 55 10.34 -8.77 0.65
N GLN A 56 9.17 -8.23 0.32
CA GLN A 56 8.16 -8.93 -0.48
C GLN A 56 8.21 -8.53 -1.96
N LEU A 57 8.86 -7.42 -2.31
CA LEU A 57 8.79 -6.83 -3.66
C LEU A 57 9.22 -7.82 -4.77
N SER A 58 10.25 -8.61 -4.51
CA SER A 58 10.84 -9.53 -5.50
C SER A 58 9.95 -10.74 -5.84
N ALA A 59 8.95 -11.03 -5.01
CA ALA A 59 8.01 -12.12 -5.24
C ALA A 59 6.92 -11.76 -6.27
N TRP A 60 6.80 -10.48 -6.64
CA TRP A 60 5.73 -9.98 -7.50
C TRP A 60 6.22 -9.60 -8.89
N PRO A 61 5.39 -9.79 -9.93
CA PRO A 61 5.76 -9.41 -11.28
C PRO A 61 5.88 -7.88 -11.42
N GLU A 62 6.71 -7.47 -12.38
CA GLU A 62 6.83 -6.07 -12.78
C GLU A 62 5.45 -5.48 -13.14
N GLY A 63 5.17 -4.27 -12.65
CA GLY A 63 3.89 -3.60 -12.81
C GLY A 63 2.90 -3.82 -11.67
N THR A 64 3.29 -4.60 -10.65
CA THR A 64 2.56 -4.65 -9.36
C THR A 64 2.73 -3.34 -8.60
N VAL A 65 1.63 -2.78 -8.12
CA VAL A 65 1.63 -1.58 -7.28
C VAL A 65 1.43 -1.98 -5.83
N PHE A 66 2.34 -1.52 -4.97
CA PHE A 66 2.25 -1.77 -3.54
C PHE A 66 1.69 -0.55 -2.80
N VAL A 67 0.75 -0.78 -1.89
CA VAL A 67 0.12 0.24 -1.05
C VAL A 67 0.40 -0.09 0.40
N CYS A 68 1.02 0.84 1.12
CA CYS A 68 1.28 0.75 2.56
C CYS A 68 0.40 1.78 3.28
N ALA A 69 -0.62 1.31 3.98
CA ALA A 69 -1.58 2.13 4.72
C ALA A 69 -1.37 1.95 6.22
N VAL A 70 -0.42 2.70 6.77
CA VAL A 70 -0.13 2.75 8.22
C VAL A 70 -0.57 4.11 8.72
N ASP A 71 -1.50 4.14 9.68
CA ASP A 71 -1.96 5.39 10.30
C ASP A 71 -1.05 5.68 11.51
N PRO A 72 -0.24 6.75 11.58
CA PRO A 72 0.63 7.01 12.74
C PRO A 72 -0.12 7.33 14.05
N GLY A 73 -1.46 7.25 14.07
CA GLY A 73 -2.31 7.50 15.22
C GLY A 73 -2.99 8.86 15.14
N ALA A 74 -4.30 8.88 15.39
CA ALA A 74 -5.12 10.08 15.34
C ALA A 74 -4.71 11.11 16.42
N GLY A 75 -3.76 11.96 16.09
CA GLY A 75 -3.28 13.03 16.97
C GLY A 75 -2.33 13.95 16.23
N SER A 76 -2.84 15.14 15.87
CA SER A 76 -2.14 16.24 15.20
C SER A 76 -1.80 16.01 13.72
N GLY A 77 -2.43 16.81 12.87
CA GLY A 77 -2.35 16.65 11.42
C GLY A 77 -0.94 16.83 10.89
N GLU A 78 -0.29 15.75 10.43
CA GLU A 78 0.94 15.87 9.65
C GLU A 78 1.02 14.89 8.46
N ARG A 79 1.24 15.54 7.31
CA ARG A 79 2.04 15.20 6.11
C ARG A 79 2.15 13.74 5.66
N VAL A 80 1.25 13.47 4.72
CA VAL A 80 1.44 12.70 3.50
C VAL A 80 2.81 12.90 2.83
N VAL A 81 3.63 11.84 2.73
CA VAL A 81 4.91 11.80 1.97
C VAL A 81 4.79 10.81 0.80
N ALA A 82 5.47 11.10 -0.32
CA ALA A 82 5.52 10.25 -1.51
C ALA A 82 6.98 9.94 -1.93
N GLY A 83 7.28 8.69 -2.30
CA GLY A 83 8.59 8.18 -2.71
C GLY A 83 8.47 7.10 -3.78
N GLY A 84 9.13 7.29 -4.93
CA GLY A 84 9.18 6.27 -6.00
C GLY A 84 10.53 5.58 -6.01
N THR A 85 10.55 4.26 -6.20
CA THR A 85 11.75 3.51 -6.60
C THR A 85 11.81 3.41 -8.13
N ARG A 86 13.01 3.28 -8.69
CA ARG A 86 13.27 3.25 -10.15
C ARG A 86 12.71 2.03 -10.90
N CYS A 87 11.86 1.23 -10.24
CA CYS A 87 11.32 -0.01 -10.77
C CYS A 87 9.79 0.02 -10.66
N GLY A 88 9.11 0.76 -11.55
CA GLY A 88 7.68 0.57 -11.82
C GLY A 88 6.71 1.59 -11.19
N GLY A 89 6.24 2.54 -12.02
CA GLY A 89 4.84 3.01 -12.05
C GLY A 89 4.34 3.95 -10.93
N VAL A 90 4.34 5.26 -11.20
CA VAL A 90 3.58 6.27 -10.44
C VAL A 90 2.19 6.45 -11.07
N TYR A 91 1.11 6.26 -10.31
CA TYR A 91 -0.25 6.65 -10.74
C TYR A 91 -0.75 7.90 -10.02
N ARG A 92 -1.18 8.89 -10.81
CA ARG A 92 -1.71 10.19 -10.38
C ARG A 92 -3.20 10.11 -10.07
N ARG A 93 -3.53 9.89 -8.79
CA ARG A 93 -4.46 10.67 -7.94
C ARG A 93 -4.66 9.92 -6.62
N ARG A 94 -3.86 10.33 -5.63
CA ARG A 94 -4.13 10.28 -4.17
C ARG A 94 -4.26 8.89 -3.51
N ILE A 95 -3.20 8.07 -3.56
CA ILE A 95 -2.81 7.04 -2.55
C ILE A 95 -1.26 7.03 -2.50
N LEU A 96 -0.63 6.85 -1.34
CA LEU A 96 0.73 7.36 -0.98
C LEU A 96 1.79 6.27 -0.72
N TYR A 97 3.06 6.68 -0.60
CA TYR A 97 4.31 5.91 -0.85
C TYR A 97 5.40 6.10 0.25
N TYR A 98 6.54 5.35 0.21
CA TYR A 98 7.81 5.57 0.96
C TYR A 98 9.08 5.49 0.07
N ARG A 99 10.20 6.16 0.44
CA ARG A 99 11.49 6.26 -0.29
C ARG A 99 12.67 5.76 0.55
N SER A 100 13.60 5.01 -0.06
CA SER A 100 15.02 5.06 0.31
C SER A 100 15.88 4.96 -0.96
N GLY A 101 16.93 5.79 -1.05
CA GLY A 101 18.03 5.72 -2.04
C GLY A 101 17.65 5.96 -3.49
#